data_AF-K1XA61-F1
#
_entry.id   AF-K1XA61-F1
#
_cell.length_a   1.000
_cell.length_b   1.000
_cell.length_c   1.000
_cell.angle_alpha   90.00
_cell.angle_beta   90.00
_cell.angle_gamma   90.00
#
_symmetry.space_group_name_H-M   'P 1'
#
loop_
_entity.id
_entity.type
_entity.pdbx_description
1 polymer ?
#
loop_
_entity_poly.entity_id
_entity_poly.type
_entity_poly.pdbx_seq_one_letter_code
_entity_poly.pdbx_strand_id
1 'polypeptide(L)'
;MTTCSHSLKELKMPERKKIKVVTTLVDMDGDEMTRIIWSMVKEKLLFPYLDMELEYYDLHVKRRDETDDQITIDAAEAIKKYGVGVKCATITPNGDRVREYGLKKAWKSPNGTIRAILDGTVFRTPILVKNVRPSVSRWRRPITVG
;
A
#
# COMPACT_ATOMS: atom_id res chain seq x y z
N MET A 1 9.52 27.71 41.69
CA MET A 1 9.24 26.61 40.73
C MET A 1 8.00 27.01 39.95
N THR A 2 8.17 27.54 38.75
CA THR A 2 7.05 28.00 37.91
C THR A 2 6.84 26.99 36.81
N THR A 3 5.78 26.18 36.91
CA THR A 3 5.41 25.21 35.88
C THR A 3 4.70 25.94 34.75
N CYS A 4 5.34 26.00 33.59
CA CYS A 4 4.76 26.56 32.38
C CYS A 4 3.91 25.48 31.69
N SER A 5 2.59 25.50 31.91
CA SER A 5 1.62 24.67 31.19
C SER A 5 1.37 25.24 29.80
N HIS A 6 2.18 24.84 28.82
CA HIS A 6 1.86 25.07 27.41
C HIS A 6 0.70 24.15 27.00
N SER A 7 -0.51 24.68 27.04
CA SER A 7 -1.67 24.12 26.33
C SER A 7 -1.36 24.14 24.83
N LEU A 8 -1.06 22.97 24.27
CA LEU A 8 -1.05 22.74 22.83
C LEU A 8 -2.50 22.90 22.35
N LYS A 9 -2.86 24.10 21.88
CA LYS A 9 -4.10 24.30 21.15
C LYS A 9 -4.03 23.44 19.89
N GLU A 10 -4.91 22.46 19.76
CA GLU A 10 -5.14 21.77 18.49
C GLU A 10 -5.47 22.83 17.43
N LEU A 11 -4.56 23.01 16.48
CA LEU A 11 -4.77 23.85 15.31
C LEU A 11 -5.88 23.19 14.48
N LYS A 12 -7.13 23.61 14.70
CA LYS A 12 -8.26 23.25 13.87
C LYS A 12 -8.02 23.86 12.49
N MET A 13 -7.54 23.04 11.56
CA MET A 13 -7.35 23.44 10.16
C MET A 13 -8.70 23.95 9.62
N PRO A 14 -8.71 25.04 8.82
CA PRO A 14 -9.95 25.52 8.21
C PRO A 14 -10.59 24.38 7.41
N GLU A 15 -11.93 24.25 7.47
CA GLU A 15 -12.69 23.29 6.70
C GLU A 15 -12.45 23.51 5.20
N ARG A 16 -11.48 22.78 4.65
CA ARG A 16 -11.23 22.75 3.21
C ARG A 16 -12.17 21.72 2.61
N LYS A 17 -12.90 22.11 1.57
CA LYS A 17 -13.70 21.17 0.78
C LYS A 17 -12.78 20.09 0.22
N LYS A 18 -12.97 18.85 0.64
CA LYS A 18 -12.21 17.69 0.17
C LYS A 18 -12.41 17.49 -1.32
N ILE A 19 -11.38 16.97 -2.00
CA ILE A 19 -11.46 16.62 -3.42
C ILE A 19 -12.27 15.33 -3.53
N LYS A 20 -13.38 15.37 -4.27
CA LYS A 20 -14.23 14.21 -4.48
C LYS A 20 -13.57 13.27 -5.51
N VAL A 21 -13.33 12.03 -5.10
CA VAL A 21 -12.88 10.96 -5.98
C VAL A 21 -14.12 10.23 -6.48
N VAL A 22 -14.31 10.19 -7.81
CA VAL A 22 -15.54 9.68 -8.43
C VAL A 22 -15.58 8.15 -8.45
N THR A 23 -14.44 7.51 -8.70
CA THR A 23 -14.34 6.05 -8.84
C THR A 23 -13.84 5.45 -7.53
N THR A 24 -14.51 4.40 -7.06
CA THR A 24 -14.06 3.60 -5.92
C THR A 24 -12.66 3.03 -6.19
N LEU A 25 -11.78 3.13 -5.21
CA LEU A 25 -10.41 2.63 -5.32
C LEU A 25 -10.28 1.31 -4.56
N VAL A 26 -9.66 0.30 -5.16
CA VAL A 26 -9.35 -0.94 -4.45
C VAL A 26 -8.13 -0.73 -3.56
N ASP A 27 -8.28 -0.84 -2.25
CA ASP A 27 -7.21 -0.71 -1.27
C ASP A 27 -6.78 -2.10 -0.77
N MET A 28 -5.60 -2.55 -1.18
CA MET A 28 -5.02 -3.81 -0.74
C MET A 28 -3.97 -3.56 0.34
N ASP A 29 -4.30 -3.89 1.59
CA ASP A 29 -3.37 -3.74 2.72
C ASP A 29 -2.28 -4.81 2.72
N GLY A 30 -1.27 -4.64 3.57
CA GLY A 30 -0.04 -5.41 3.54
C GLY A 30 0.47 -5.85 4.90
N ASP A 31 1.78 -6.05 4.97
CA ASP A 31 2.48 -6.65 6.10
C ASP A 31 3.53 -5.71 6.72
N GLU A 32 4.01 -6.09 7.91
CA GLU A 32 5.16 -5.52 8.61
C GLU A 32 5.13 -3.97 8.68
N MET A 33 6.29 -3.33 8.48
CA MET A 33 6.42 -1.87 8.56
C MET A 33 5.59 -1.13 7.50
N THR A 34 5.40 -1.75 6.33
CA THR A 34 4.62 -1.11 5.25
C THR A 34 3.15 -0.97 5.61
N ARG A 35 2.57 -1.92 6.36
CA ARG A 35 1.19 -1.80 6.88
C ARG A 35 1.03 -0.58 7.78
N ILE A 36 1.97 -0.36 8.70
CA ILE A 36 1.93 0.80 9.62
C ILE A 36 2.07 2.11 8.85
N ILE A 37 3.02 2.19 7.92
CA ILE A 37 3.23 3.37 7.08
C ILE A 37 2.00 3.62 6.20
N TRP A 38 1.36 2.58 5.69
CA TRP A 38 0.17 2.71 4.85
C TRP A 38 -1.00 3.36 5.59
N SER A 39 -1.26 2.96 6.84
CA SER A 39 -2.24 3.65 7.69
C SER A 39 -1.89 5.12 7.90
N MET A 40 -0.62 5.44 8.18
CA MET A 40 -0.17 6.82 8.34
C MET A 40 -0.35 7.66 7.06
N VAL A 41 -0.07 7.09 5.89
CA VAL A 41 -0.28 7.76 4.60
C VAL A 41 -1.76 8.07 4.40
N LYS A 42 -2.64 7.09 4.61
CA LYS A 42 -4.10 7.28 4.50
C LYS A 42 -4.61 8.37 5.44
N GLU A 43 -4.26 8.28 6.72
CA GLU A 43 -4.73 9.20 7.76
C GLU A 43 -4.19 10.63 7.62
N LYS A 44 -2.90 10.78 7.27
CA LYS A 44 -2.24 12.10 7.28
C LYS A 44 -2.23 12.78 5.92
N LEU A 45 -2.21 12.01 4.83
CA LEU A 45 -1.94 12.53 3.49
C LEU A 45 -3.11 12.33 2.52
N LEU A 46 -4.05 11.42 2.78
CA LEU A 46 -5.20 11.18 1.89
C LEU A 46 -6.52 11.69 2.49
N PHE A 47 -7.00 11.07 3.57
CA PHE A 47 -8.33 11.34 4.14
C PHE A 47 -8.58 12.79 4.59
N PRO A 48 -7.58 13.59 5.00
CA PRO A 48 -7.80 15.01 5.29
C PRO A 48 -8.12 15.83 4.04
N TYR A 49 -7.75 15.34 2.85
CA TYR A 49 -7.81 16.09 1.59
C TYR A 49 -8.74 15.47 0.55
N LEU A 50 -9.01 14.16 0.64
CA LEU A 50 -9.79 13.40 -0.33
C LEU A 50 -11.08 12.87 0.32
N ASP A 51 -12.19 13.02 -0.40
CA ASP A 51 -13.45 12.33 -0.15
C ASP A 51 -13.53 11.17 -1.15
N MET A 52 -13.21 9.97 -0.67
CA MET A 52 -12.99 8.80 -1.52
C MET A 52 -13.60 7.55 -0.90
N GLU A 53 -14.20 6.71 -1.73
CA GLU A 53 -14.65 5.38 -1.35
C GLU A 53 -13.55 4.35 -1.62
N LEU A 54 -13.32 3.48 -0.64
CA LEU A 54 -12.35 2.39 -0.74
C LEU A 54 -13.06 1.05 -0.69
N GLU A 55 -12.78 0.18 -1.65
CA GLU A 55 -13.07 -1.24 -1.55
C GLU A 55 -11.84 -1.93 -0.94
N TYR A 56 -11.93 -2.33 0.33
CA TYR A 56 -10.79 -2.74 1.14
C TYR A 56 -10.58 -4.25 1.16
N TYR A 57 -9.34 -4.69 0.93
CA TYR A 57 -8.91 -6.08 1.01
C TYR A 57 -7.66 -6.21 1.88
N ASP A 58 -7.76 -6.98 2.96
CA ASP A 58 -6.61 -7.22 3.84
C ASP A 58 -5.76 -8.39 3.31
N LEU A 59 -4.65 -8.08 2.65
CA LEU A 59 -3.70 -9.09 2.15
C LEU A 59 -2.59 -9.44 3.16
N HIS A 60 -2.77 -9.09 4.44
CA HIS A 60 -1.91 -9.56 5.52
C HIS A 60 -1.76 -11.09 5.47
N VAL A 61 -0.54 -11.58 5.71
CA VAL A 61 -0.21 -13.00 5.57
C VAL A 61 -1.14 -13.92 6.38
N LYS A 62 -1.58 -13.51 7.58
CA LYS A 62 -2.56 -14.27 8.36
C LYS A 62 -3.94 -14.29 7.73
N ARG A 63 -4.42 -13.16 7.21
CA ARG A 63 -5.73 -13.10 6.56
C ARG A 63 -5.76 -13.92 5.27
N ARG A 64 -4.67 -13.91 4.52
CA ARG A 64 -4.49 -14.80 3.38
C ARG A 64 -4.51 -16.25 3.80
N ASP A 65 -3.82 -16.62 4.87
CA ASP A 65 -3.84 -18.00 5.39
C ASP A 65 -5.24 -18.45 5.86
N GLU A 66 -5.98 -17.58 6.57
CA GLU A 66 -7.36 -17.82 7.01
C GLU A 66 -8.31 -18.09 5.85
N THR A 67 -8.16 -17.34 4.76
CA THR A 67 -9.05 -17.38 3.58
C THR A 67 -8.57 -18.33 2.48
N ASP A 68 -7.56 -19.16 2.77
CA ASP A 68 -6.90 -20.02 1.79
C ASP A 68 -6.42 -19.26 0.53
N ASP A 69 -5.97 -18.02 0.74
CA ASP A 69 -5.52 -17.02 -0.23
C ASP A 69 -6.61 -16.52 -1.19
N GLN A 70 -7.89 -16.82 -0.92
CA GLN A 70 -9.03 -16.34 -1.72
C GLN A 70 -9.12 -14.80 -1.72
N ILE A 71 -8.81 -14.15 -0.60
CA ILE A 71 -8.83 -12.68 -0.49
C ILE A 71 -7.92 -11.99 -1.53
N THR A 72 -6.83 -12.65 -1.94
CA THR A 72 -5.92 -12.16 -2.98
C THR A 72 -6.57 -12.19 -4.36
N ILE A 73 -7.37 -13.22 -4.65
CA ILE A 73 -8.11 -13.36 -5.92
C ILE A 73 -9.25 -12.34 -5.95
N ASP A 74 -9.99 -12.23 -4.84
CA ASP A 74 -11.12 -11.29 -4.73
C ASP A 74 -10.65 -9.84 -4.94
N ALA A 75 -9.49 -9.47 -4.39
CA ALA A 75 -8.88 -8.17 -4.62
C ALA A 75 -8.55 -7.93 -6.11
N ALA A 76 -8.04 -8.95 -6.82
CA ALA A 76 -7.73 -8.83 -8.25
C ALA A 76 -9.00 -8.67 -9.10
N GLU A 77 -10.07 -9.41 -8.79
CA GLU A 77 -11.37 -9.26 -9.46
C GLU A 77 -12.01 -7.90 -9.17
N ALA A 78 -11.85 -7.36 -7.97
CA ALA A 78 -12.27 -6.01 -7.64
C ALA A 78 -11.54 -4.96 -8.48
N ILE A 79 -10.23 -5.15 -8.73
CA ILE A 79 -9.48 -4.24 -9.61
C ILE A 79 -10.04 -4.31 -11.03
N LYS A 80 -10.42 -5.48 -11.54
CA LYS A 80 -11.08 -5.59 -12.86
C LYS A 80 -12.42 -4.85 -12.90
N LYS A 81 -13.18 -4.90 -11.80
CA LYS A 81 -14.47 -4.21 -11.66
C LYS A 81 -14.33 -2.69 -11.61
N TYR A 82 -13.42 -2.17 -10.78
CA TYR A 82 -13.30 -0.72 -10.50
C TYR A 82 -12.20 -0.02 -11.30
N GLY A 83 -11.29 -0.77 -11.92
CA GLY A 83 -10.23 -0.30 -12.81
C GLY A 83 -8.93 0.13 -12.13
N VAL A 84 -8.96 0.54 -10.86
CA VAL A 84 -7.76 1.05 -10.16
C VAL A 84 -7.60 0.41 -8.78
N GLY A 85 -6.40 -0.10 -8.52
CA GLY A 85 -6.00 -0.60 -7.21
C GLY A 85 -4.70 0.01 -6.71
N VAL A 86 -4.60 0.21 -5.40
CA VAL A 86 -3.36 0.54 -4.68
C VAL A 86 -3.01 -0.60 -3.75
N LYS A 87 -1.73 -0.97 -3.72
CA LYS A 87 -1.29 -2.16 -2.99
C LYS A 87 -0.13 -1.85 -2.06
N CYS A 88 -0.28 -2.22 -0.81
CA CYS A 88 0.78 -2.25 0.18
C CYS A 88 1.68 -3.50 0.00
N ALA A 89 2.95 -3.42 0.45
CA ALA A 89 3.87 -4.54 0.32
C ALA A 89 3.43 -5.71 1.20
N THR A 90 3.59 -6.93 0.69
CA THR A 90 3.10 -8.18 1.31
C THR A 90 4.21 -9.21 1.38
N ILE A 91 4.24 -10.00 2.46
CA ILE A 91 5.11 -11.16 2.63
C ILE A 91 4.78 -12.19 1.56
N THR A 92 5.82 -12.77 0.94
CA THR A 92 5.69 -14.03 0.20
C THR A 92 6.35 -15.10 1.06
N PRO A 93 5.57 -15.98 1.73
CA PRO A 93 6.10 -16.82 2.79
C PRO A 93 7.01 -17.92 2.24
N ASN A 94 8.22 -18.03 2.80
CA ASN A 94 9.10 -19.19 2.67
C ASN A 94 8.92 -20.12 3.89
N GLY A 95 9.71 -21.18 4.00
CA GLY A 95 9.64 -22.12 5.13
C GLY A 95 9.82 -21.46 6.50
N ASP A 96 10.64 -20.42 6.60
CA ASP A 96 10.87 -19.69 7.86
C ASP A 96 9.63 -18.87 8.23
N ARG A 97 9.05 -18.14 7.27
CA ARG A 97 7.81 -17.37 7.50
C ARG A 97 6.62 -18.28 7.80
N VAL A 98 6.56 -19.48 7.24
CA VAL A 98 5.54 -20.49 7.60
C VAL A 98 5.65 -20.85 9.08
N ARG A 99 6.87 -21.03 9.62
CA ARG A 99 7.07 -21.32 11.05
C ARG A 99 6.80 -20.11 11.92
N GLU A 100 7.33 -18.94 11.55
CA GLU A 100 7.17 -17.69 12.30
C GLU A 100 5.69 -17.31 12.48
N TYR A 101 4.91 -17.43 11.41
CA TYR A 101 3.49 -17.07 11.43
C TYR A 101 2.57 -18.29 11.61
N GLY A 102 3.08 -19.51 11.80
CA GLY A 102 2.25 -20.72 11.92
C GLY A 102 1.23 -20.87 10.78
N LEU A 103 1.67 -20.73 9.54
CA LEU A 103 0.82 -20.77 8.35
C LEU A 103 0.48 -22.21 7.95
N LYS A 104 -0.68 -22.43 7.33
CA LYS A 104 -1.07 -23.73 6.75
C LYS A 104 -0.04 -24.24 5.73
N LYS A 105 0.48 -23.34 4.90
CA LYS A 105 1.50 -23.63 3.88
C LYS A 105 2.21 -22.37 3.38
N ALA A 106 3.23 -22.57 2.54
CA ALA A 106 3.86 -21.49 1.79
C ALA A 106 2.95 -21.02 0.64
N TRP A 107 2.14 -20.00 0.89
CA TRP A 107 1.28 -19.37 -0.12
C TRP A 107 2.07 -18.70 -1.23
N LYS A 108 1.46 -18.62 -2.43
CA LYS A 108 2.05 -17.92 -3.58
C LYS A 108 2.16 -16.42 -3.29
N SER A 109 2.99 -15.74 -4.08
CA SER A 109 3.12 -14.29 -3.97
C SER A 109 1.82 -13.60 -4.40
N PRO A 110 1.22 -12.72 -3.57
CA PRO A 110 0.05 -11.96 -3.97
C PRO A 110 0.28 -11.15 -5.24
N ASN A 111 1.49 -10.60 -5.40
CA ASN A 111 1.84 -9.85 -6.60
C ASN A 111 1.86 -10.73 -7.86
N GLY A 112 2.22 -12.01 -7.73
CA GLY A 112 2.19 -12.97 -8.84
C GLY A 112 0.76 -13.33 -9.22
N THR A 113 -0.08 -13.64 -8.22
CA THR A 113 -1.50 -13.96 -8.40
C THR A 113 -2.25 -12.81 -9.06
N ILE A 114 -2.12 -11.58 -8.53
CA ILE A 114 -2.80 -10.39 -9.08
C ILE A 114 -2.37 -10.14 -10.53
N ARG A 115 -1.07 -10.21 -10.85
CA ARG A 115 -0.58 -10.01 -12.23
C ARG A 115 -1.07 -11.08 -13.19
N ALA A 116 -1.15 -12.34 -12.75
CA ALA A 116 -1.66 -13.41 -13.59
C ALA A 116 -3.14 -13.23 -13.94
N ILE A 117 -3.92 -12.61 -13.04
CA ILE A 117 -5.35 -12.34 -13.24
C ILE A 117 -5.57 -11.08 -14.09
N LEU A 118 -4.79 -10.01 -13.85
CA LEU A 118 -4.95 -8.73 -14.54
C LEU A 118 -4.27 -8.67 -15.90
N ASP A 119 -3.23 -9.49 -16.11
CA ASP A 119 -2.29 -9.38 -17.21
C ASP A 119 -1.60 -7.99 -17.28
N GLY A 120 -0.76 -7.79 -18.29
CA GLY A 120 -0.16 -6.51 -18.63
C GLY A 120 1.31 -6.35 -18.27
N THR A 121 1.77 -5.10 -18.27
CA THR A 121 3.21 -4.75 -18.19
C THR A 121 3.47 -3.91 -16.94
N VAL A 122 4.52 -4.26 -16.19
CA VAL A 122 4.89 -3.55 -14.95
C VAL A 122 5.99 -2.54 -15.23
N PHE A 123 5.60 -1.27 -15.35
CA PHE A 123 6.57 -0.18 -15.47
C PHE A 123 7.14 0.20 -14.10
N ARG A 124 8.47 0.25 -14.01
CA ARG A 124 9.21 0.70 -12.81
C ARG A 124 10.11 1.86 -13.18
N THR A 125 9.97 2.97 -12.46
CA THR A 125 10.74 4.20 -12.68
C THR A 125 11.30 4.73 -11.35
N PRO A 126 12.53 5.26 -11.32
CA PRO A 126 13.08 5.85 -10.10
C PRO A 126 12.45 7.21 -9.80
N ILE A 127 12.25 7.51 -8.51
CA ILE A 127 11.94 8.86 -8.02
C ILE A 127 13.26 9.57 -7.71
N LEU A 128 13.60 10.58 -8.49
CA LEU A 128 14.88 11.30 -8.37
C LEU A 128 14.75 12.50 -7.42
N VAL A 129 15.76 12.69 -6.58
CA VAL A 129 15.91 13.87 -5.72
C VAL A 129 17.30 14.46 -5.92
N LYS A 130 17.42 15.80 -5.87
CA LYS A 130 18.66 16.52 -6.25
C LYS A 130 19.88 16.14 -5.38
N ASN A 131 19.65 15.71 -4.15
CA ASN A 131 20.68 15.40 -3.15
C ASN A 131 21.08 13.92 -3.09
N VAL A 132 20.49 13.03 -3.91
CA VAL A 132 20.85 11.61 -3.99
C VAL A 132 21.40 11.31 -5.38
N ARG A 133 22.68 10.91 -5.46
CA ARG A 133 23.34 10.61 -6.74
C ARG A 133 23.16 9.13 -7.11
N PRO A 134 22.92 8.79 -8.39
CA PRO A 134 22.86 7.40 -8.83
C PRO A 134 24.20 6.67 -8.63
N SER A 135 24.15 5.39 -8.27
CA SER A 135 25.36 4.55 -8.11
C SER A 135 26.14 4.40 -9.43
N VAL A 136 25.42 4.36 -10.56
CA VAL A 136 26.05 4.36 -11.89
C VAL A 136 26.28 5.80 -12.32
N SER A 137 27.56 6.20 -12.31
CA SER A 137 27.99 7.59 -12.49
C SER A 137 27.62 8.20 -13.84
N ARG A 138 27.26 7.41 -14.85
CA ARG A 138 26.82 7.90 -16.17
C ARG A 138 25.31 8.06 -16.30
N TRP A 139 24.52 7.58 -15.34
CA TRP A 139 23.08 7.77 -15.37
C TRP A 139 22.76 9.24 -15.03
N ARG A 140 22.16 9.94 -16.01
CA ARG A 140 21.80 11.37 -15.94
C ARG A 140 20.30 11.62 -16.04
N ARG A 141 19.56 10.62 -16.52
CA ARG A 141 18.10 10.65 -16.73
C ARG A 141 17.51 9.36 -16.13
N PRO A 142 16.24 9.37 -15.71
CA PRO A 142 15.58 8.16 -15.21
C PRO A 142 15.55 7.10 -16.32
N ILE A 143 15.72 5.84 -15.91
CA ILE A 143 15.56 4.67 -16.78
C ILE A 143 14.31 3.94 -16.28
N THR A 144 13.33 3.76 -17.16
CA THR A 144 12.13 3.00 -16.88
C THR A 144 12.27 1.60 -17.44
N VAL A 145 11.95 0.59 -16.62
CA VAL A 145 11.91 -0.82 -17.02
C VAL A 145 10.45 -1.24 -17.14
N GLY A 146 10.06 -1.87 -18.25
CA GLY A 146 8.71 -2.38 -18.53
C GLY A 146 8.79 -3.80 -19.08
#